data_AF-A0A7J7ZEU3-F1
#
_entry.id   AF-A0A7J7ZEU3-F1
#
_cell.length_a   1.000
_cell.length_b   1.000
_cell.length_c   1.000
_cell.angle_alpha   90.00
_cell.angle_beta   90.00
_cell.angle_gamma   90.00
#
_symmetry.space_group_name_H-M   'P 1'
#
loop_
_entity.id
_entity.type
_entity.pdbx_description
1 polymer ?
#
loop_
_entity_poly.entity_id
_entity_poly.type
_entity_poly.pdbx_seq_one_letter_code
_entity_poly.pdbx_strand_id
1 'polypeptide(L)'
;MCIKFSSVTSKKNERWHSDGIVYPKVTWLAGELLAKLARWSAESRQSAFKSTLSLISIAKYSKAYQGLKEKYKDMVKAWPEVTDPEKFVYEDVAIAAYLLVLWEDERAERGVTAKQSFVDLGCGNGLLVHVLSSEGHPGRGIDIRRRKIWDMYGPQTRLEESAITPNDSTLFPDVDWLIGNHSDELTPWIPVIAARSSYKCRFFVLPCCFFDFVGRYHRRQSEKTQYRGYLDFITEVGATCGFHVEEDCLRIPSTKRVCLIGKSRTYPPAGEASMDVQRTRYIHRRRGCPPAPGAAASSADRPDGCPDGRGTPDVQAEGLWLPGFRPREKAERVRNCATLPRDFVDQVVLQVADLLLGGKRLNPRSSPGGRLKAWNRGESLSLSEVADKLDRETLQRLKRECGGLQTLLRNSHQVFEVLNGSVHIRDWREEKCQKGKHPEAKRTLLSGAFKTRLCWFFTHHPDGCALPSHCCPFAHGPEELRPPRRKRRSCELPPPCEGPAESQAPAPRGCMVSETFPFSSPPPSMGT
;
A
#
# COMPACT_ATOMS: atom_id res chain seq x y z
N MET A 1 -33.72 -32.55 -39.98
CA MET A 1 -34.69 -32.17 -38.92
C MET A 1 -34.32 -30.79 -38.41
N CYS A 2 -35.09 -29.77 -38.81
CA CYS A 2 -34.95 -28.42 -38.29
C CYS A 2 -35.65 -28.34 -36.93
N ILE A 3 -34.92 -27.98 -35.86
CA ILE A 3 -35.53 -27.62 -34.58
C ILE A 3 -35.61 -26.10 -34.54
N LYS A 4 -36.84 -25.58 -34.68
CA LYS A 4 -37.19 -24.18 -34.47
C LYS A 4 -37.06 -23.85 -32.98
N PHE A 5 -36.27 -22.83 -32.63
CA PHE A 5 -36.39 -22.18 -31.33
C PHE A 5 -37.49 -21.12 -31.40
N SER A 6 -38.61 -21.40 -30.74
CA SER A 6 -39.70 -20.46 -30.54
C SER A 6 -39.28 -19.36 -29.56
N SER A 7 -39.56 -18.10 -29.93
CA SER A 7 -39.39 -16.93 -29.09
C SER A 7 -40.38 -16.96 -27.91
N VAL A 8 -39.88 -16.84 -26.68
CA VAL A 8 -40.70 -16.47 -25.52
C VAL A 8 -40.31 -15.07 -25.09
N THR A 9 -41.27 -14.17 -25.23
CA THR A 9 -41.23 -12.76 -24.88
C THR A 9 -41.38 -12.52 -23.37
N SER A 10 -40.65 -11.50 -22.92
CA SER A 10 -40.99 -10.55 -21.86
C SER A 10 -41.03 -11.00 -20.39
N LYS A 11 -39.89 -10.73 -19.73
CA LYS A 11 -39.73 -9.94 -18.48
C LYS A 11 -40.87 -10.04 -17.45
N LYS A 12 -40.65 -10.85 -16.41
CA LYS A 12 -41.07 -10.49 -15.05
C LYS A 12 -39.97 -9.67 -14.39
N ASN A 13 -40.32 -8.47 -13.93
CA ASN A 13 -39.50 -7.63 -13.08
C ASN A 13 -39.28 -8.36 -11.74
N GLU A 14 -38.13 -9.03 -11.60
CA GLU A 14 -37.67 -9.42 -10.27
C GLU A 14 -37.10 -8.19 -9.58
N ARG A 15 -37.80 -7.77 -8.53
CA ARG A 15 -37.40 -6.68 -7.65
C ARG A 15 -36.27 -7.20 -6.75
N TRP A 16 -35.03 -7.10 -7.23
CA TRP A 16 -33.85 -7.49 -6.47
C TRP A 16 -33.50 -6.43 -5.41
N HIS A 17 -33.49 -6.84 -4.14
CA HIS A 17 -32.88 -6.06 -3.06
C HIS A 17 -31.37 -6.30 -3.10
N SER A 18 -30.59 -5.23 -3.20
CA SER A 18 -29.12 -5.27 -3.20
C SER A 18 -28.61 -5.55 -1.78
N ASP A 19 -28.11 -6.75 -1.54
CA ASP A 19 -27.43 -7.18 -0.31
C ASP A 19 -25.92 -6.90 -0.30
N GLY A 20 -25.40 -6.19 -1.32
CA GLY A 20 -23.99 -5.86 -1.43
C GLY A 20 -23.08 -7.03 -1.84
N ILE A 21 -23.64 -8.18 -2.22
CA ILE A 21 -22.90 -9.28 -2.83
C ILE A 21 -22.96 -9.11 -4.36
N VAL A 22 -21.80 -9.02 -5.01
CA VAL A 22 -21.73 -9.00 -6.48
C VAL A 22 -22.05 -10.40 -7.00
N TYR A 23 -23.32 -10.65 -7.28
CA TYR A 23 -23.73 -11.87 -7.96
C TYR A 23 -23.25 -11.83 -9.43
N PRO A 24 -22.58 -12.89 -9.93
CA PRO A 24 -22.26 -12.96 -11.34
C PRO A 24 -23.55 -12.95 -12.17
N LYS A 25 -23.62 -12.05 -13.16
CA LYS A 25 -24.78 -11.95 -14.06
C LYS A 25 -25.04 -13.31 -14.72
N VAL A 26 -26.31 -13.68 -14.90
CA VAL A 26 -26.72 -14.93 -15.58
C VAL A 26 -26.04 -15.07 -16.95
N THR A 27 -25.84 -13.95 -17.65
CA THR A 27 -25.11 -13.92 -18.93
C THR A 27 -23.64 -14.31 -18.81
N TRP A 28 -22.97 -13.96 -17.71
CA TRP A 28 -21.60 -14.36 -17.42
C TRP A 28 -21.54 -15.84 -17.03
N LEU A 29 -22.49 -16.32 -16.23
CA LEU A 29 -22.58 -17.74 -15.87
C LEU A 29 -22.79 -18.62 -17.11
N ALA A 30 -23.70 -18.24 -18.01
CA ALA A 30 -23.97 -19.02 -19.21
C ALA A 30 -22.86 -18.92 -20.27
N GLY A 31 -22.30 -17.72 -20.49
CA GLY A 31 -21.36 -17.48 -21.58
C GLY A 31 -19.88 -17.65 -21.23
N GLU A 32 -19.48 -17.38 -19.98
CA GLU A 32 -18.07 -17.27 -19.60
C GLU A 32 -17.62 -18.37 -18.63
N LEU A 33 -18.50 -18.78 -17.69
CA LEU A 33 -18.11 -19.71 -16.62
C LEU A 33 -17.75 -21.08 -17.18
N LEU A 34 -18.57 -21.66 -18.05
CA LEU A 34 -18.32 -23.00 -18.60
C LEU A 34 -17.03 -23.05 -19.42
N ALA A 35 -16.78 -22.02 -20.24
CA ALA A 35 -15.54 -21.89 -21.02
C ALA A 35 -14.31 -21.69 -20.12
N LYS A 36 -14.44 -20.96 -19.01
CA LYS A 36 -13.37 -20.81 -18.01
C LYS A 36 -13.14 -22.09 -17.23
N LEU A 37 -14.19 -22.79 -16.81
CA LEU A 37 -14.10 -24.07 -16.10
C LEU A 37 -13.42 -25.12 -16.96
N ALA A 38 -13.82 -25.28 -18.22
CA ALA A 38 -13.18 -26.21 -19.16
C ALA A 38 -11.69 -25.91 -19.35
N ARG A 39 -11.33 -24.62 -19.42
CA ARG A 39 -9.93 -24.18 -19.49
C ARG A 39 -9.19 -24.49 -18.19
N TRP A 40 -9.75 -24.15 -17.04
CA TRP A 40 -9.15 -24.41 -15.73
C TRP A 40 -9.00 -25.89 -15.42
N SER A 41 -9.93 -26.74 -15.89
CA SER A 41 -9.85 -28.20 -15.72
C SER A 41 -8.82 -28.84 -16.64
N ALA A 42 -8.54 -28.24 -17.80
CA ALA A 42 -7.52 -28.70 -18.73
C ALA A 42 -6.11 -28.17 -18.39
N GLU A 43 -6.01 -27.05 -17.67
CA GLU A 43 -4.75 -26.50 -17.19
C GLU A 43 -4.20 -27.32 -16.01
N SER A 44 -3.29 -28.27 -16.29
CA SER A 44 -2.41 -28.85 -15.27
C SER A 44 -1.45 -27.78 -14.76
N ARG A 45 -1.84 -27.09 -13.69
CA ARG A 45 -0.97 -26.12 -13.03
C ARG A 45 -0.16 -26.83 -11.96
N GLN A 46 1.07 -27.22 -12.29
CA GLN A 46 2.11 -27.31 -11.26
C GLN A 46 2.34 -25.89 -10.74
N SER A 47 1.60 -25.51 -9.69
CA SER A 47 1.76 -24.22 -9.03
C SER A 47 3.07 -24.23 -8.24
N ALA A 48 3.91 -23.21 -8.44
CA ALA A 48 5.11 -22.99 -7.62
C ALA A 48 4.79 -22.58 -6.15
N PHE A 49 3.51 -22.45 -5.82
CA PHE A 49 2.99 -22.12 -4.50
C PHE A 49 2.03 -23.19 -4.03
N LYS A 50 1.97 -23.41 -2.71
CA LYS A 50 0.99 -24.30 -2.08
C LYS A 50 -0.45 -23.87 -2.34
N SER A 51 -1.39 -24.79 -2.12
CA SER A 51 -2.82 -24.51 -2.20
C SER A 51 -3.24 -23.41 -1.22
N THR A 52 -4.27 -22.66 -1.60
CA THR A 52 -4.84 -21.58 -0.78
C THR A 52 -5.51 -22.13 0.46
N LEU A 53 -5.17 -21.58 1.63
CA LEU A 53 -5.68 -21.98 2.95
C LEU A 53 -5.45 -23.46 3.25
N SER A 54 -4.24 -23.94 2.97
CA SER A 54 -3.83 -25.33 3.13
C SER A 54 -3.56 -25.73 4.59
N LEU A 55 -3.24 -24.76 5.46
CA LEU A 55 -2.91 -25.03 6.86
C LEU A 55 -4.09 -24.88 7.83
N ILE A 56 -5.25 -24.43 7.34
CA ILE A 56 -6.44 -24.22 8.17
C ILE A 56 -7.71 -24.72 7.47
N SER A 57 -8.76 -24.99 8.24
CA SER A 57 -10.05 -25.37 7.67
C SER A 57 -10.67 -24.22 6.86
N ILE A 58 -10.91 -24.45 5.56
CA ILE A 58 -11.60 -23.50 4.67
C ILE A 58 -13.00 -23.15 5.23
N ALA A 59 -13.69 -24.12 5.84
CA ALA A 59 -15.01 -23.90 6.42
C ALA A 59 -14.94 -22.98 7.65
N LYS A 60 -14.03 -23.25 8.59
CA LYS A 60 -13.82 -22.39 9.76
C LYS A 60 -13.40 -20.98 9.34
N TYR A 61 -12.44 -20.87 8.42
CA TYR A 61 -12.00 -19.59 7.85
C TYR A 61 -13.15 -18.81 7.22
N SER A 62 -13.96 -19.46 6.39
CA SER A 62 -15.06 -18.78 5.69
C SER A 62 -16.08 -18.24 6.70
N LYS A 63 -16.40 -19.01 7.74
CA LYS A 63 -17.29 -18.56 8.82
C LYS A 63 -16.70 -17.37 9.59
N ALA A 64 -15.44 -17.47 10.03
CA ALA A 64 -14.76 -16.40 10.77
C ALA A 64 -14.67 -15.11 9.93
N TYR A 65 -14.25 -15.22 8.67
CA TYR A 65 -14.12 -14.09 7.76
C TYR A 65 -15.47 -13.37 7.55
N GLN A 66 -16.57 -14.11 7.31
CA GLN A 66 -17.88 -13.46 7.15
C GLN A 66 -18.34 -12.75 8.42
N GLY A 67 -18.14 -13.37 9.58
CA GLY A 67 -18.47 -12.75 10.87
C GLY A 67 -17.70 -11.46 11.12
N LEU A 68 -16.38 -11.47 10.90
CA LEU A 68 -15.54 -10.27 11.03
C LEU A 68 -15.88 -9.22 9.97
N LYS A 69 -16.09 -9.63 8.72
CA LYS A 69 -16.43 -8.71 7.63
C LYS A 69 -17.70 -7.92 7.95
N GLU A 70 -18.72 -8.60 8.49
CA GLU A 70 -19.96 -7.95 8.92
C GLU A 70 -19.74 -7.01 10.11
N LYS A 71 -18.95 -7.44 11.09
CA LYS A 71 -18.63 -6.66 12.31
C LYS A 71 -17.85 -5.38 12.01
N TYR A 72 -16.90 -5.42 11.07
CA TYR A 72 -16.01 -4.29 10.77
C TYR A 72 -16.39 -3.53 9.48
N LYS A 73 -17.54 -3.83 8.86
CA LYS A 73 -17.99 -3.16 7.62
C LYS A 73 -18.07 -1.64 7.72
N ASP A 74 -18.42 -1.11 8.89
CA ASP A 74 -18.59 0.33 9.08
C ASP A 74 -17.24 1.09 9.12
N MET A 75 -16.13 0.38 9.36
CA MET A 75 -14.79 0.97 9.23
C MET A 75 -14.49 1.43 7.80
N VAL A 76 -15.07 0.78 6.78
CA VAL A 76 -14.94 1.18 5.39
C VAL A 76 -15.53 2.58 5.15
N LYS A 77 -16.61 2.92 5.86
CA LYS A 77 -17.32 4.20 5.71
C LYS A 77 -16.57 5.36 6.37
N ALA A 78 -15.84 5.10 7.44
CA ALA A 78 -15.16 6.10 8.25
C ALA A 78 -13.63 6.06 8.10
N TRP A 79 -13.11 5.47 7.01
CA TRP A 79 -11.66 5.30 6.80
C TRP A 79 -10.95 6.65 6.57
N PRO A 80 -10.03 7.07 7.47
CA PRO A 80 -9.39 8.38 7.40
C PRO A 80 -8.11 8.40 6.55
N GLU A 81 -7.62 7.23 6.11
CA GLU A 81 -6.41 7.11 5.32
C GLU A 81 -6.68 7.31 3.82
N VAL A 82 -5.64 7.67 3.07
CA VAL A 82 -5.73 7.93 1.61
C VAL A 82 -5.83 6.66 0.76
N THR A 83 -5.78 5.49 1.38
CA THR A 83 -5.86 4.19 0.73
C THR A 83 -7.30 3.78 0.45
N ASP A 84 -7.48 2.82 -0.47
CA ASP A 84 -8.80 2.24 -0.76
C ASP A 84 -9.31 1.43 0.44
N PRO A 85 -10.38 1.88 1.13
CA PRO A 85 -10.86 1.22 2.33
C PRO A 85 -11.38 -0.19 2.06
N GLU A 86 -12.04 -0.43 0.93
CA GLU A 86 -12.57 -1.76 0.62
C GLU A 86 -11.45 -2.78 0.42
N LYS A 87 -10.33 -2.34 -0.15
CA LYS A 87 -9.17 -3.21 -0.31
C LYS A 87 -8.46 -3.46 1.03
N PHE A 88 -8.11 -2.41 1.76
CA PHE A 88 -7.24 -2.52 2.94
C PHE A 88 -7.98 -3.08 4.16
N VAL A 89 -9.24 -2.69 4.39
CA VAL A 89 -10.01 -3.19 5.54
C VAL A 89 -10.24 -4.69 5.40
N TYR A 90 -10.71 -5.14 4.23
CA TYR A 90 -11.03 -6.55 4.04
C TYR A 90 -9.78 -7.44 3.89
N GLU A 91 -8.63 -6.87 3.50
CA GLU A 91 -7.34 -7.56 3.54
C GLU A 91 -6.93 -7.88 4.98
N ASP A 92 -6.94 -6.88 5.88
CA ASP A 92 -6.60 -7.11 7.30
C ASP A 92 -7.64 -7.99 8.01
N VAL A 93 -8.93 -7.87 7.68
CA VAL A 93 -9.98 -8.76 8.19
C VAL A 93 -9.76 -10.21 7.75
N ALA A 94 -9.32 -10.44 6.51
CA ALA A 94 -9.00 -11.77 6.01
C ALA A 94 -7.75 -12.36 6.71
N ILE A 95 -6.72 -11.53 6.96
CA ILE A 95 -5.53 -11.95 7.71
C ILE A 95 -5.90 -12.27 9.16
N ALA A 96 -6.73 -11.44 9.81
CA ALA A 96 -7.23 -11.69 11.15
C ALA A 96 -8.03 -13.00 11.22
N ALA A 97 -8.95 -13.24 10.27
CA ALA A 97 -9.71 -14.48 10.19
C ALA A 97 -8.80 -15.71 10.10
N TYR A 98 -7.74 -15.62 9.29
CA TYR A 98 -6.75 -16.68 9.15
C TYR A 98 -6.03 -16.97 10.48
N LEU A 99 -5.51 -15.93 11.13
CA LEU A 99 -4.79 -16.06 12.40
C LEU A 99 -5.68 -16.60 13.52
N LEU A 100 -6.92 -16.15 13.63
CA LEU A 100 -7.85 -16.60 14.66
C LEU A 100 -8.18 -18.09 14.53
N VAL A 101 -8.39 -18.58 13.31
CA VAL A 101 -8.61 -20.01 13.06
C VAL A 101 -7.33 -20.82 13.34
N LEU A 102 -6.18 -20.32 12.88
CA LEU A 102 -4.88 -20.94 13.15
C LEU A 102 -4.64 -21.08 14.66
N TRP A 103 -4.93 -20.04 15.43
CA TRP A 103 -4.77 -20.00 16.87
C TRP A 103 -5.82 -20.83 17.61
N GLU A 104 -7.04 -20.94 17.08
CA GLU A 104 -8.06 -21.86 17.60
C GLU A 104 -7.60 -23.31 17.47
N ASP A 105 -7.11 -23.69 16.29
CA ASP A 105 -6.57 -25.03 16.05
C ASP A 105 -5.34 -25.30 16.95
N GLU A 106 -4.43 -24.33 17.10
CA GLU A 106 -3.30 -24.44 18.03
C GLU A 106 -3.74 -24.63 19.49
N ARG A 107 -4.77 -23.88 19.95
CA ARG A 107 -5.30 -24.03 21.31
C ARG A 107 -5.88 -25.43 21.53
N ALA A 108 -6.62 -25.94 20.55
CA ALA A 108 -7.20 -27.28 20.59
C ALA A 108 -6.11 -28.37 20.65
N GLU A 109 -5.08 -28.27 19.80
CA GLU A 109 -3.94 -29.19 19.77
C GLU A 109 -3.16 -29.22 21.09
N ARG A 110 -3.01 -28.06 21.74
CA ARG A 110 -2.29 -27.91 23.01
C ARG A 110 -3.16 -28.18 24.25
N GLY A 111 -4.47 -28.34 24.09
CA GLY A 111 -5.42 -28.50 25.21
C GLY A 111 -5.51 -27.26 26.11
N VAL A 112 -5.32 -26.07 25.56
CA VAL A 112 -5.37 -24.80 26.32
C VAL A 112 -6.56 -23.94 25.91
N THR A 113 -7.11 -23.18 26.85
CA THR A 113 -8.25 -22.27 26.60
C THR A 113 -7.82 -20.81 26.50
N ALA A 114 -6.66 -20.47 27.07
CA ALA A 114 -6.11 -19.12 27.05
C ALA A 114 -5.83 -18.66 25.61
N LYS A 115 -6.24 -17.42 25.29
CA LYS A 115 -5.99 -16.81 23.98
C LYS A 115 -4.54 -16.39 23.85
N GLN A 116 -3.97 -16.64 22.67
CA GLN A 116 -2.59 -16.33 22.33
C GLN A 116 -2.31 -14.83 22.45
N SER A 117 -1.17 -14.50 23.04
CA SER A 117 -0.64 -13.13 23.05
C SER A 117 0.16 -12.83 21.78
N PHE A 118 0.16 -11.57 21.34
CA PHE A 118 0.87 -11.20 20.11
C PHE A 118 1.52 -9.80 20.13
N VAL A 119 2.54 -9.63 19.29
CA VAL A 119 3.09 -8.33 18.90
C VAL A 119 3.18 -8.25 17.38
N ASP A 120 2.58 -7.22 16.78
CA ASP A 120 2.68 -6.93 15.35
C ASP A 120 3.78 -5.89 15.09
N LEU A 121 4.84 -6.31 14.39
CA LEU A 121 6.04 -5.51 14.15
C LEU A 121 5.97 -4.86 12.76
N GLY A 122 5.94 -3.53 12.74
CA GLY A 122 5.62 -2.74 11.54
C GLY A 122 4.12 -2.73 11.26
N CYS A 123 3.30 -2.52 12.29
CA CYS A 123 1.84 -2.69 12.22
C CYS A 123 1.12 -1.62 11.36
N GLY A 124 1.82 -0.59 10.89
CA GLY A 124 1.30 0.42 9.97
C GLY A 124 0.02 1.09 10.45
N ASN A 125 -1.10 0.80 9.77
CA ASN A 125 -2.40 1.36 10.11
C ASN A 125 -2.94 0.86 11.47
N GLY A 126 -2.45 -0.26 12.01
CA GLY A 126 -2.90 -0.83 13.29
C GLY A 126 -4.25 -1.56 13.24
N LEU A 127 -4.87 -1.73 12.07
CA LEU A 127 -6.18 -2.37 11.94
C LEU A 127 -6.14 -3.85 12.32
N LEU A 128 -5.11 -4.59 11.88
CA LEU A 128 -4.96 -6.00 12.26
C LEU A 128 -4.88 -6.15 13.79
N VAL A 129 -4.10 -5.30 14.45
CA VAL A 129 -3.98 -5.25 15.92
C VAL A 129 -5.33 -4.94 16.56
N HIS A 130 -6.07 -3.95 16.03
CA HIS A 130 -7.40 -3.59 16.50
C HIS A 130 -8.37 -4.76 16.45
N VAL A 131 -8.42 -5.47 15.31
CA VAL A 131 -9.32 -6.62 15.13
C VAL A 131 -8.95 -7.73 16.10
N LEU A 132 -7.69 -8.17 16.13
CA LEU A 132 -7.24 -9.26 17.00
C LEU A 132 -7.48 -8.94 18.49
N SER A 133 -7.18 -7.71 18.92
CA SER A 133 -7.41 -7.26 20.30
C SER A 133 -8.90 -7.20 20.64
N SER A 134 -9.74 -6.74 19.70
CA SER A 134 -11.20 -6.68 19.86
C SER A 134 -11.85 -8.07 19.83
N GLU A 135 -11.21 -9.06 19.23
CA GLU A 135 -11.56 -10.48 19.37
C GLU A 135 -11.00 -11.11 20.65
N GLY A 136 -10.39 -10.31 21.54
CA GLY A 136 -9.98 -10.71 22.88
C GLY A 136 -8.58 -11.32 23.00
N HIS A 137 -7.74 -11.19 21.96
CA HIS A 137 -6.34 -11.59 22.04
C HIS A 137 -5.48 -10.47 22.66
N PRO A 138 -4.73 -10.72 23.74
CA PRO A 138 -3.87 -9.70 24.32
C PRO A 138 -2.69 -9.39 23.39
N GLY A 139 -2.51 -8.13 23.01
CA GLY A 139 -1.39 -7.79 22.15
C GLY A 139 -1.19 -6.30 21.93
N ARG A 140 -0.19 -5.99 21.11
CA ARG A 140 0.13 -4.62 20.71
C ARG A 140 0.72 -4.55 19.31
N GLY A 141 0.60 -3.40 18.67
CA GLY A 141 1.31 -3.06 17.45
C GLY A 141 2.43 -2.09 17.72
N ILE A 142 3.57 -2.28 17.06
CA ILE A 142 4.69 -1.33 17.09
C ILE A 142 4.99 -0.91 15.66
N ASP A 143 4.97 0.39 15.40
CA ASP A 143 5.39 0.95 14.13
C ASP A 143 6.28 2.16 14.36
N ILE A 144 7.20 2.41 13.43
CA ILE A 144 8.09 3.57 13.50
C ILE A 144 7.34 4.89 13.36
N ARG A 145 6.12 4.85 12.79
CA ARG A 145 5.31 6.02 12.49
C ARG A 145 3.85 5.81 12.91
N ARG A 146 3.36 6.72 13.74
CA ARG A 146 1.92 6.81 14.05
C ARG A 146 1.11 7.20 12.81
N ARG A 147 -0.05 6.55 12.62
CA ARG A 147 -1.03 6.87 11.57
C ARG A 147 -2.25 7.58 12.15
N LYS A 148 -2.99 8.33 11.32
CA LYS A 148 -4.15 9.12 11.78
C LYS A 148 -5.28 8.23 12.26
N ILE A 149 -5.45 7.07 11.63
CA ILE A 149 -6.44 6.09 12.04
C ILE A 149 -6.25 5.57 13.47
N TRP A 150 -5.05 5.70 14.05
CA TRP A 150 -4.81 5.25 15.43
C TRP A 150 -5.69 5.99 16.45
N ASP A 151 -6.05 7.24 16.17
CA ASP A 151 -6.90 8.05 17.04
C ASP A 151 -8.36 7.57 17.08
N MET A 152 -8.76 6.72 16.13
CA MET A 152 -10.11 6.15 16.06
C MET A 152 -10.26 4.86 16.86
N TYR A 153 -9.17 4.21 17.24
CA TYR A 153 -9.24 2.94 17.95
C TYR A 153 -9.52 3.13 19.44
N GLY A 154 -10.33 2.23 20.00
CA GLY A 154 -10.64 2.23 21.42
C GLY A 154 -9.48 1.75 22.32
N PRO A 155 -9.63 1.87 23.65
CA PRO A 155 -8.58 1.56 24.63
C PRO A 155 -8.10 0.11 24.59
N GLN A 156 -8.87 -0.81 24.02
CA GLN A 156 -8.46 -2.19 23.80
C GLN A 156 -7.34 -2.35 22.77
N THR A 157 -7.06 -1.33 21.96
CA THR A 157 -6.07 -1.37 20.88
C THR A 157 -4.80 -0.66 21.32
N ARG A 158 -3.76 -1.43 21.66
CA ARG A 158 -2.47 -0.89 22.12
C ARG A 158 -1.52 -0.73 20.94
N LEU A 159 -1.20 0.51 20.59
CA LEU A 159 -0.30 0.85 19.49
C LEU A 159 0.83 1.77 19.98
N GLU A 160 2.06 1.45 19.61
CA GLU A 160 3.27 2.15 20.05
C GLU A 160 4.04 2.71 18.86
N GLU A 161 4.35 4.01 18.91
CA GLU A 161 5.22 4.65 17.92
C GLU A 161 6.68 4.51 18.34
N SER A 162 7.37 3.47 17.86
CA SER A 162 8.76 3.20 18.19
C SER A 162 9.49 2.50 17.06
N ALA A 163 10.79 2.75 16.94
CA ALA A 163 11.64 2.07 15.97
C ALA A 163 12.03 0.68 16.50
N ILE A 164 11.82 -0.36 15.68
CA ILE A 164 12.34 -1.69 15.96
C ILE A 164 13.77 -1.77 15.45
N THR A 165 14.72 -1.97 16.37
CA THR A 165 16.14 -2.17 16.07
C THR A 165 16.52 -3.60 16.42
N PRO A 166 17.19 -4.38 15.54
CA PRO A 166 17.57 -5.75 15.82
C PRO A 166 18.67 -5.84 16.89
N ASN A 167 18.25 -5.82 18.15
CA ASN A 167 19.07 -5.93 19.34
C ASN A 167 18.27 -6.53 20.49
N ASP A 168 18.93 -6.74 21.63
CA ASP A 168 18.32 -7.37 22.80
C ASP A 168 17.24 -6.50 23.48
N SER A 169 17.17 -5.21 23.16
CA SER A 169 16.12 -4.32 23.70
C SER A 169 14.75 -4.53 23.02
N THR A 170 14.71 -5.19 21.87
CA THR A 170 13.46 -5.48 21.13
C THR A 170 13.08 -6.96 21.22
N LEU A 171 13.22 -7.55 22.41
CA LEU A 171 12.78 -8.92 22.69
C LEU A 171 11.43 -8.94 23.41
N PHE A 172 10.67 -10.02 23.20
CA PHE A 172 9.30 -10.19 23.69
C PHE A 172 9.12 -11.55 24.39
N PRO A 173 9.76 -11.76 25.56
CA PRO A 173 9.83 -13.09 26.18
C PRO A 173 8.47 -13.68 26.59
N ASP A 174 7.50 -12.81 26.89
CA ASP A 174 6.16 -13.20 27.36
C ASP A 174 5.10 -13.27 26.25
N VAL A 175 5.54 -13.23 24.98
CA VAL A 175 4.64 -13.18 23.82
C VAL A 175 4.65 -14.50 23.06
N ASP A 176 3.46 -15.03 22.77
CA ASP A 176 3.32 -16.28 22.02
C ASP A 176 3.66 -16.10 20.54
N TRP A 177 3.24 -14.98 19.92
CA TRP A 177 3.34 -14.74 18.49
C TRP A 177 3.92 -13.38 18.11
N LEU A 178 4.91 -13.37 17.21
CA LEU A 178 5.31 -12.18 16.47
C LEU A 178 4.69 -12.18 15.07
N ILE A 179 4.05 -11.08 14.72
CA ILE A 179 3.38 -10.89 13.44
C ILE A 179 4.19 -9.88 12.62
N GLY A 180 4.32 -10.17 11.32
CA GLY A 180 4.86 -9.27 10.31
C GLY A 180 3.93 -9.18 9.13
N ASN A 181 2.85 -8.42 9.26
CA ASN A 181 1.95 -8.16 8.14
C ASN A 181 2.54 -7.06 7.26
N HIS A 182 3.13 -7.43 6.12
CA HIS A 182 3.70 -6.45 5.18
C HIS A 182 4.77 -5.54 5.82
N SER A 183 5.58 -6.11 6.72
CA SER A 183 6.50 -5.41 7.61
C SER A 183 7.81 -4.89 6.98
N ASP A 184 7.86 -4.79 5.65
CA ASP A 184 8.99 -4.26 4.87
C ASP A 184 10.37 -4.81 5.31
N GLU A 185 11.27 -3.93 5.78
CA GLU A 185 12.64 -4.23 6.21
C GLU A 185 12.71 -5.16 7.42
N LEU A 186 11.64 -5.25 8.20
CA LEU A 186 11.57 -6.12 9.38
C LEU A 186 11.25 -7.57 9.02
N THR A 187 10.73 -7.86 7.81
CA THR A 187 10.34 -9.22 7.42
C THR A 187 11.42 -10.28 7.69
N PRO A 188 12.71 -10.12 7.29
CA PRO A 188 13.76 -11.09 7.62
C PRO A 188 14.14 -11.10 9.11
N TRP A 189 13.91 -10.02 9.85
CA TRP A 189 14.24 -9.93 11.26
C TRP A 189 13.22 -10.60 12.17
N ILE A 190 11.95 -10.68 11.77
CA ILE A 190 10.88 -11.23 12.62
C ILE A 190 11.14 -12.68 13.07
N PRO A 191 11.58 -13.62 12.19
CA PRO A 191 11.97 -14.95 12.64
C PRO A 191 13.13 -14.92 13.65
N VAL A 192 14.10 -14.02 13.47
CA VAL A 192 15.24 -13.87 14.40
C VAL A 192 14.77 -13.37 15.76
N ILE A 193 13.95 -12.31 15.78
CA ILE A 193 13.41 -11.73 17.01
C ILE A 193 12.55 -12.77 17.74
N ALA A 194 11.70 -13.52 17.03
CA ALA A 194 10.90 -14.59 17.62
C ALA A 194 11.79 -15.69 18.21
N ALA A 195 12.87 -16.04 17.50
CA ALA A 195 13.82 -17.05 17.97
C ALA A 195 14.53 -16.65 19.27
N ARG A 196 14.94 -15.39 19.38
CA ARG A 196 15.65 -14.85 20.53
C ARG A 196 14.75 -14.41 21.68
N SER A 197 13.48 -14.13 21.42
CA SER A 197 12.54 -13.69 22.46
C SER A 197 12.22 -14.83 23.42
N SER A 198 11.89 -16.01 22.88
CA SER A 198 11.60 -17.19 23.70
C SER A 198 11.59 -18.44 22.83
N TYR A 199 12.04 -19.57 23.38
CA TYR A 199 11.97 -20.86 22.70
C TYR A 199 10.53 -21.22 22.27
N LYS A 200 9.52 -20.79 23.05
CA LYS A 200 8.10 -21.03 22.78
C LYS A 200 7.47 -20.02 21.82
N CYS A 201 8.13 -18.88 21.56
CA CYS A 201 7.62 -17.83 20.67
C CYS A 201 7.58 -18.31 19.22
N ARG A 202 6.51 -17.95 18.52
CA ARG A 202 6.20 -18.31 17.13
C ARG A 202 6.19 -17.06 16.26
N PHE A 203 6.21 -17.25 14.96
CA PHE A 203 6.07 -16.12 14.04
C PHE A 203 5.09 -16.40 12.91
N PHE A 204 4.48 -15.32 12.44
CA PHE A 204 3.77 -15.22 11.17
C PHE A 204 4.34 -14.04 10.40
N VAL A 205 4.72 -14.25 9.13
CA VAL A 205 5.11 -13.16 8.24
C VAL A 205 4.37 -13.24 6.92
N LEU A 206 3.94 -12.09 6.41
CA LEU A 206 3.34 -11.91 5.09
C LEU A 206 4.21 -10.96 4.26
N PRO A 207 5.23 -11.48 3.55
CA PRO A 207 6.24 -10.67 2.89
C PRO A 207 5.68 -9.88 1.70
N CYS A 208 5.92 -8.57 1.65
CA CYS A 208 5.59 -7.73 0.49
C CYS A 208 6.83 -7.11 -0.17
N CYS A 209 7.79 -6.61 0.57
CA CYS A 209 8.96 -5.91 0.03
C CYS A 209 10.22 -6.75 0.13
N PHE A 210 11.11 -6.61 -0.85
CA PHE A 210 12.27 -7.47 -1.02
C PHE A 210 13.49 -6.90 -0.28
N PHE A 211 13.56 -7.11 1.03
CA PHE A 211 14.65 -6.65 1.88
C PHE A 211 15.47 -7.83 2.41
N ASP A 212 16.79 -7.72 2.37
CA ASP A 212 17.67 -8.60 3.16
C ASP A 212 17.88 -7.97 4.56
N PHE A 213 18.72 -8.54 5.41
CA PHE A 213 19.06 -7.95 6.71
C PHE A 213 19.72 -6.56 6.59
N VAL A 214 20.39 -6.30 5.46
CA VAL A 214 21.00 -5.01 5.13
C VAL A 214 20.59 -4.61 3.72
N GLY A 215 19.62 -3.70 3.61
CA GLY A 215 19.17 -3.16 2.32
C GLY A 215 18.35 -4.13 1.49
N ARG A 216 18.42 -4.00 0.16
CA ARG A 216 17.53 -4.74 -0.75
C ARG A 216 17.99 -6.18 -0.97
N TYR A 217 17.04 -7.09 -0.99
CA TYR A 217 17.25 -8.47 -1.41
C TYR A 217 17.54 -8.54 -2.91
N HIS A 218 18.64 -9.21 -3.25
CA HIS A 218 19.03 -9.48 -4.63
C HIS A 218 18.78 -10.94 -4.96
N ARG A 219 18.03 -11.17 -6.04
CA ARG A 219 17.70 -12.49 -6.54
C ARG A 219 18.98 -13.24 -6.93
N ARG A 220 19.15 -14.45 -6.40
CA ARG A 220 20.33 -15.30 -6.66
C ARG A 220 20.16 -16.28 -7.83
N GLN A 221 18.92 -16.67 -8.15
CA GLN A 221 18.60 -17.68 -9.16
C GLN A 221 17.73 -17.09 -10.27
N SER A 222 18.24 -17.04 -11.50
CA SER A 222 17.57 -16.46 -12.68
C SER A 222 16.37 -17.27 -13.21
N GLU A 223 16.11 -18.46 -12.67
CA GLU A 223 14.97 -19.31 -13.07
C GLU A 223 13.69 -19.02 -12.25
N LYS A 224 13.80 -18.59 -10.99
CA LYS A 224 12.64 -18.37 -10.09
C LYS A 224 12.20 -16.91 -10.02
N THR A 225 10.90 -16.60 -10.11
CA THR A 225 10.43 -15.21 -9.95
C THR A 225 11.01 -14.51 -8.71
N GLN A 226 11.19 -13.19 -8.76
CA GLN A 226 11.74 -12.43 -7.62
C GLN A 226 10.98 -12.71 -6.32
N TYR A 227 9.65 -12.85 -6.40
CA TYR A 227 8.82 -13.15 -5.24
C TYR A 227 9.05 -14.56 -4.68
N ARG A 228 9.12 -15.60 -5.53
CA ARG A 228 9.45 -16.96 -5.07
C ARG A 228 10.84 -17.03 -4.45
N GLY A 229 11.84 -16.43 -5.11
CA GLY A 229 13.20 -16.38 -4.58
C GLY A 229 13.28 -15.68 -3.22
N TYR A 230 12.46 -14.65 -3.01
CA TYR A 230 12.36 -13.97 -1.72
C TYR A 230 11.69 -14.83 -0.65
N LEU A 231 10.59 -15.52 -0.96
CA LEU A 231 9.96 -16.45 -0.03
C LEU A 231 10.92 -17.58 0.37
N ASP A 232 11.67 -18.13 -0.58
CA ASP A 232 12.71 -19.13 -0.30
C ASP A 232 13.77 -18.58 0.67
N PHE A 233 14.17 -17.31 0.51
CA PHE A 233 15.08 -16.64 1.43
C PHE A 233 14.48 -16.51 2.83
N ILE A 234 13.23 -16.05 2.98
CA ILE A 234 12.61 -15.94 4.31
C ILE A 234 12.41 -17.32 4.96
N THR A 235 12.11 -18.35 4.17
CA THR A 235 12.07 -19.74 4.65
C THR A 235 13.45 -20.21 5.12
N GLU A 236 14.51 -19.90 4.39
CA GLU A 236 15.90 -20.17 4.79
C GLU A 236 16.26 -19.45 6.11
N VAL A 237 15.84 -18.19 6.27
CA VAL A 237 16.02 -17.44 7.52
C VAL A 237 15.30 -18.12 8.67
N GLY A 238 14.02 -18.47 8.51
CA GLY A 238 13.24 -19.15 9.54
C GLY A 238 13.82 -20.52 9.92
N ALA A 239 14.25 -21.30 8.94
CA ALA A 239 14.92 -22.58 9.17
C ALA A 239 16.26 -22.42 9.90
N THR A 240 17.04 -21.40 9.55
CA THR A 240 18.30 -21.06 10.27
C THR A 240 18.02 -20.58 11.69
N CYS A 241 16.87 -19.95 11.91
CA CYS A 241 16.37 -19.61 13.24
C CYS A 241 15.86 -20.82 14.03
N GLY A 242 15.94 -22.02 13.43
CA GLY A 242 15.59 -23.29 14.02
C GLY A 242 14.08 -23.54 14.11
N PHE A 243 13.31 -22.96 13.20
CA PHE A 243 11.88 -23.21 13.09
C PHE A 243 11.56 -24.24 12.00
N HIS A 244 10.53 -25.07 12.24
CA HIS A 244 9.79 -25.71 11.17
C HIS A 244 8.92 -24.65 10.49
N VAL A 245 9.36 -24.19 9.32
CA VAL A 245 8.67 -23.15 8.55
C VAL A 245 7.63 -23.78 7.64
N GLU A 246 6.38 -23.41 7.84
CA GLU A 246 5.27 -23.77 6.97
C GLU A 246 4.90 -22.58 6.08
N GLU A 247 4.57 -22.88 4.82
CA GLU A 247 4.06 -21.92 3.84
C GLU A 247 2.56 -22.12 3.66
N ASP A 248 1.81 -21.03 3.49
CA ASP A 248 0.42 -21.06 3.05
C ASP A 248 0.07 -19.88 2.13
N CYS A 249 -0.99 -20.04 1.33
CA CYS A 249 -1.54 -18.98 0.50
C CYS A 249 -2.83 -18.42 1.13
N LEU A 250 -2.85 -17.13 1.45
CA LEU A 250 -4.02 -16.45 2.01
C LEU A 250 -5.05 -16.10 0.92
N ARG A 251 -6.33 -16.01 1.32
CA ARG A 251 -7.42 -15.51 0.45
C ARG A 251 -7.60 -14.01 0.65
N ILE A 252 -6.65 -13.23 0.13
CA ILE A 252 -6.64 -11.76 0.17
C ILE A 252 -6.54 -11.14 -1.23
N PRO A 253 -6.95 -9.87 -1.45
CA PRO A 253 -6.88 -9.18 -2.75
C PRO A 253 -5.46 -8.67 -3.09
N SER A 254 -4.45 -9.53 -2.91
CA SER A 254 -3.03 -9.24 -3.16
C SER A 254 -2.37 -10.31 -4.03
N THR A 255 -1.37 -9.88 -4.82
CA THR A 255 -0.47 -10.80 -5.55
C THR A 255 0.61 -11.37 -4.63
N LYS A 256 0.89 -10.70 -3.50
CA LYS A 256 1.86 -11.10 -2.47
C LYS A 256 1.11 -11.64 -1.26
N ARG A 257 0.50 -12.81 -1.46
CA ARG A 257 -0.47 -13.44 -0.54
C ARG A 257 0.06 -14.70 0.15
N VAL A 258 1.36 -14.95 0.07
CA VAL A 258 1.96 -16.16 0.64
C VAL A 258 2.54 -15.79 2.00
N CYS A 259 2.05 -16.43 3.05
CA CYS A 259 2.58 -16.28 4.39
C CYS A 259 3.53 -17.43 4.75
N LEU A 260 4.43 -17.14 5.69
CA LEU A 260 5.36 -18.11 6.27
C LEU A 260 5.18 -18.12 7.78
N ILE A 261 5.13 -19.31 8.36
CA ILE A 261 4.74 -19.53 9.75
C ILE A 261 5.78 -20.45 10.42
N GLY A 262 6.31 -20.06 11.57
CA GLY A 262 7.17 -20.90 12.40
C GLY A 262 6.46 -21.31 13.69
N LYS A 263 5.94 -22.54 13.76
CA LYS A 263 5.14 -23.02 14.92
C LYS A 263 5.96 -23.76 15.98
N SER A 264 6.99 -24.49 15.55
CA SER A 264 7.77 -25.40 16.39
C SER A 264 9.25 -25.34 16.05
N ARG A 265 10.09 -25.85 16.95
CA ARG A 265 11.55 -25.84 16.84
C ARG A 265 12.07 -27.14 16.22
N THR A 266 13.14 -27.05 15.45
CA THR A 266 13.83 -28.18 14.82
C THR A 266 14.85 -28.86 15.76
N TYR A 267 14.99 -28.35 16.97
CA TYR A 267 15.97 -28.76 17.98
C TYR A 267 15.31 -28.73 19.36
N PRO A 268 15.80 -29.52 20.35
CA PRO A 268 15.29 -29.49 21.71
C PRO A 268 15.73 -28.23 22.49
N PRO A 269 15.06 -27.85 23.59
CA PRO A 269 15.38 -26.63 24.35
C PRO A 269 16.85 -26.50 24.78
N ALA A 270 17.50 -27.62 25.13
CA ALA A 270 18.91 -27.63 25.52
C ALA A 270 19.87 -27.18 24.39
N GLY A 271 19.43 -27.20 23.13
CA GLY A 271 20.21 -26.77 21.97
C GLY A 271 20.21 -25.27 21.70
N GLU A 272 19.46 -24.46 22.47
CA GLU A 272 19.27 -23.03 22.20
C GLU A 272 20.58 -22.25 22.04
N ALA A 273 21.54 -22.46 22.94
CA ALA A 273 22.82 -21.76 22.88
C ALA A 273 23.60 -22.05 21.59
N SER A 274 23.60 -23.32 21.14
CA SER A 274 24.25 -23.72 19.88
C SER A 274 23.53 -23.11 18.68
N MET A 275 22.20 -23.13 18.68
CA MET A 275 21.39 -22.53 17.62
C MET A 275 21.57 -21.02 17.55
N ASP A 276 21.68 -20.33 18.68
CA ASP A 276 21.90 -18.88 18.68
C ASP A 276 23.26 -18.49 18.06
N VAL A 277 24.31 -19.28 18.31
CA VAL A 277 25.61 -19.11 17.64
C VAL A 277 25.47 -19.28 16.12
N GLN A 278 24.70 -20.27 15.67
CA GLN A 278 24.44 -20.50 14.25
C GLN A 278 23.65 -19.33 13.62
N ARG A 279 22.59 -18.85 14.29
CA ARG A 279 21.80 -17.68 13.89
C ARG A 279 22.69 -16.45 13.73
N THR A 280 23.50 -16.16 14.74
CA THR A 280 24.46 -15.04 14.75
C THR A 280 25.41 -15.11 13.57
N ARG A 281 26.03 -16.28 13.35
CA ARG A 281 26.96 -16.52 12.24
C ARG A 281 26.28 -16.31 10.88
N TYR A 282 25.04 -16.78 10.73
CA TYR A 282 24.29 -16.62 9.50
C TYR A 282 24.01 -15.15 9.17
N ILE A 283 23.51 -14.40 10.15
CA ILE A 283 23.21 -12.96 10.01
C ILE A 283 24.48 -12.19 9.64
N HIS A 284 25.61 -12.48 10.29
CA HIS A 284 26.89 -11.84 9.96
C HIS A 284 27.40 -12.17 8.55
N ARG A 285 27.20 -13.41 8.06
CA ARG A 285 27.59 -13.79 6.69
C ARG A 285 26.80 -13.04 5.61
N ARG A 286 25.62 -12.52 5.96
CA ARG A 286 24.74 -11.78 5.03
C ARG A 286 25.16 -10.32 4.78
N ARG A 287 26.21 -9.82 5.45
CA ARG A 287 26.77 -8.46 5.24
C ARG A 287 27.22 -8.16 3.79
N GLY A 288 27.39 -9.19 2.95
CA GLY A 288 27.93 -9.08 1.60
C GLY A 288 29.44 -8.89 1.59
N CYS A 289 30.13 -9.55 0.65
CA CYS A 289 31.48 -9.18 0.26
C CYS A 289 31.53 -7.68 -0.07
N PRO A 290 32.62 -6.97 0.27
CA PRO A 290 32.92 -5.71 -0.38
C PRO A 290 32.90 -5.92 -1.91
N PRO A 291 32.47 -4.94 -2.72
CA PRO A 291 32.71 -5.01 -4.14
C PRO A 291 34.21 -5.30 -4.36
N ALA A 292 34.53 -6.25 -5.24
CA ALA A 292 35.91 -6.61 -5.54
C ALA A 292 36.71 -5.35 -5.92
N PRO A 293 37.97 -5.20 -5.46
CA PRO A 293 38.82 -4.11 -5.90
C PRO A 293 39.21 -4.39 -7.36
N GLY A 294 38.43 -3.85 -8.30
CA GLY A 294 38.59 -4.21 -9.70
C GLY A 294 37.68 -3.44 -10.66
N ALA A 295 37.66 -2.12 -10.56
CA ALA A 295 37.31 -1.23 -11.67
C ALA A 295 37.97 0.16 -11.46
N ALA A 296 39.30 0.19 -11.51
CA ALA A 296 40.06 1.40 -11.91
C ALA A 296 39.82 1.60 -13.43
N ALA A 297 39.86 2.78 -14.06
CA ALA A 297 40.20 4.15 -13.71
C ALA A 297 39.52 5.07 -14.74
N SER A 298 39.16 6.30 -14.39
CA SER A 298 39.72 7.58 -14.91
C SER A 298 38.81 8.68 -14.32
N SER A 299 39.26 9.81 -13.80
CA SER A 299 40.40 10.65 -14.12
C SER A 299 40.76 11.49 -12.88
N ALA A 300 42.01 11.96 -12.86
CA ALA A 300 42.62 12.77 -11.83
C ALA A 300 41.95 14.13 -11.66
N ASP A 301 41.81 14.58 -10.40
CA ASP A 301 42.42 15.82 -9.94
C ASP A 301 42.30 15.92 -8.41
N ARG A 302 43.45 16.00 -7.74
CA ARG A 302 43.58 16.50 -6.36
C ARG A 302 43.72 18.02 -6.42
N PRO A 303 43.33 18.73 -5.35
CA PRO A 303 44.41 19.31 -4.56
C PRO A 303 44.29 19.00 -3.07
N ASP A 304 45.46 19.13 -2.47
CA ASP A 304 45.90 18.87 -1.11
C ASP A 304 45.13 19.63 -0.03
N GLY A 305 45.00 19.03 1.16
CA GLY A 305 44.50 19.72 2.36
C GLY A 305 43.86 18.81 3.42
N CYS A 306 44.69 18.15 4.23
CA CYS A 306 44.34 17.73 5.60
C CYS A 306 45.13 18.63 6.57
N PRO A 307 44.76 18.82 7.87
CA PRO A 307 44.23 17.74 8.72
C PRO A 307 43.17 18.15 9.78
N ASP A 308 42.76 17.13 10.53
CA ASP A 308 42.12 17.14 11.85
C ASP A 308 40.63 17.50 11.97
N GLY A 309 39.83 16.45 11.86
CA GLY A 309 38.54 16.33 12.54
C GLY A 309 38.40 14.91 13.06
N ARG A 310 38.86 14.68 14.30
CA ARG A 310 38.60 13.46 15.08
C ARG A 310 37.09 13.33 15.32
N GLY A 311 36.37 12.83 14.32
CA GLY A 311 34.98 12.43 14.44
C GLY A 311 34.92 11.23 15.38
N THR A 312 34.39 11.45 16.57
CA THR A 312 33.98 10.43 17.54
C THR A 312 33.31 9.24 16.84
N PRO A 313 33.69 7.97 17.16
CA PRO A 313 32.92 6.84 16.72
C PRO A 313 31.50 6.98 17.29
N ASP A 314 30.53 6.85 16.40
CA ASP A 314 29.09 6.89 16.67
C ASP A 314 28.76 5.92 17.83
N VAL A 315 28.29 6.49 18.95
CA VAL A 315 27.96 5.80 20.22
C VAL A 315 26.74 4.86 20.06
N GLN A 316 26.19 4.69 18.86
CA GLN A 316 25.04 3.82 18.57
C GLN A 316 25.40 2.37 18.17
N ALA A 317 26.68 1.99 18.17
CA ALA A 317 27.11 0.67 17.69
C ALA A 317 27.09 -0.44 18.76
N GLU A 318 26.95 -0.12 20.06
CA GLU A 318 26.95 -1.13 21.11
C GLU A 318 25.58 -1.82 21.20
N GLY A 319 25.57 -3.16 21.00
CA GLY A 319 24.39 -4.01 21.21
C GLY A 319 23.59 -4.42 19.97
N LEU A 320 23.92 -3.94 18.76
CA LEU A 320 23.24 -4.38 17.53
C LEU A 320 23.64 -5.80 17.13
N TRP A 321 22.66 -6.64 16.78
CA TRP A 321 22.91 -7.99 16.25
C TRP A 321 23.62 -7.97 14.90
N LEU A 322 23.40 -6.92 14.10
CA LEU A 322 24.12 -6.68 12.86
C LEU A 322 24.38 -5.18 12.67
N PRO A 323 25.65 -4.73 12.69
CA PRO A 323 25.93 -3.32 12.47
C PRO A 323 25.74 -2.98 10.98
N GLY A 324 24.96 -1.93 10.72
CA GLY A 324 24.59 -1.48 9.38
C GLY A 324 23.09 -1.53 9.09
N PHE A 325 22.30 -2.23 9.92
CA PHE A 325 20.85 -2.04 9.89
C PHE A 325 20.51 -0.63 10.39
N ARG A 326 19.73 0.09 9.61
CA ARG A 326 19.22 1.41 9.99
C ARG A 326 17.72 1.38 9.74
N PRO A 327 16.88 1.51 10.80
CA PRO A 327 15.46 1.71 10.60
C PRO A 327 15.24 2.90 9.65
N ARG A 328 14.20 2.82 8.81
CA ARG A 328 13.78 3.97 7.98
C ARG A 328 13.54 5.21 8.85
N GLU A 329 13.70 6.38 8.25
CA GLU A 329 13.35 7.63 8.93
C GLU A 329 11.86 7.64 9.30
N LYS A 330 11.52 8.19 10.48
CA LYS A 330 10.12 8.33 10.93
C LYS A 330 9.23 9.09 9.93
N ALA A 331 9.83 10.04 9.21
CA ALA A 331 9.17 10.84 8.20
C ALA A 331 9.67 10.49 6.80
N GLU A 332 8.91 9.70 6.05
CA GLU A 332 9.18 9.48 4.64
C GLU A 332 8.72 10.72 3.83
N ARG A 333 9.66 11.45 3.24
CA ARG A 333 9.33 12.57 2.35
C ARG A 333 8.57 12.01 1.13
N VAL A 334 7.33 12.47 0.92
CA VAL A 334 6.54 12.11 -0.27
C VAL A 334 7.23 12.69 -1.50
N ARG A 335 7.98 11.83 -2.19
CA ARG A 335 8.67 12.15 -3.44
C ARG A 335 7.76 11.78 -4.60
N ASN A 336 6.98 12.72 -5.13
CA ASN A 336 6.21 12.47 -6.34
C ASN A 336 6.29 13.68 -7.28
N CYS A 337 6.23 13.45 -8.59
CA CYS A 337 6.34 14.55 -9.55
C CYS A 337 5.17 15.56 -9.49
N ALA A 338 4.09 15.28 -8.74
CA ALA A 338 2.96 16.18 -8.51
C ALA A 338 3.14 17.12 -7.30
N THR A 339 4.15 16.91 -6.43
CA THR A 339 4.56 17.86 -5.38
C THR A 339 5.62 18.84 -5.85
N LEU A 340 6.14 18.68 -7.07
CA LEU A 340 7.04 19.64 -7.71
C LEU A 340 6.35 21.00 -7.92
N PRO A 341 7.07 22.13 -7.81
CA PRO A 341 6.52 23.45 -8.12
C PRO A 341 5.95 23.49 -9.54
N ARG A 342 4.75 24.07 -9.71
CA ARG A 342 4.06 24.12 -11.00
C ARG A 342 4.90 24.80 -12.07
N ASP A 343 5.55 25.91 -11.71
CA ASP A 343 6.40 26.67 -12.63
C ASP A 343 7.56 25.81 -13.17
N PHE A 344 8.13 24.94 -12.34
CA PHE A 344 9.17 23.99 -12.77
C PHE A 344 8.61 22.93 -13.71
N VAL A 345 7.45 22.35 -13.39
CA VAL A 345 6.79 21.37 -14.26
C VAL A 345 6.45 22.01 -15.61
N ASP A 346 5.89 23.21 -15.62
CA ASP A 346 5.51 23.94 -16.82
C ASP A 346 6.74 24.29 -17.67
N GLN A 347 7.85 24.70 -17.05
CA GLN A 347 9.13 24.91 -17.73
C GLN A 347 9.63 23.66 -18.44
N VAL A 348 9.65 22.51 -17.75
CA VAL A 348 10.10 21.23 -18.34
C VAL A 348 9.14 20.79 -19.45
N VAL A 349 7.83 20.92 -19.26
CA VAL A 349 6.82 20.60 -20.29
C VAL A 349 7.01 21.48 -21.53
N LEU A 350 7.24 22.78 -21.37
CA LEU A 350 7.50 23.68 -22.49
C LEU A 350 8.78 23.32 -23.23
N GLN A 351 9.88 23.08 -22.51
CA GLN A 351 11.15 22.67 -23.12
C GLN A 351 11.01 21.38 -23.93
N VAL A 352 10.34 20.37 -23.38
CA VAL A 352 10.13 19.10 -24.10
C VAL A 352 9.21 19.29 -25.29
N ALA A 353 8.17 20.11 -25.19
CA ALA A 353 7.29 20.39 -26.33
C ALA A 353 8.02 21.17 -27.44
N ASP A 354 8.84 22.16 -27.12
CA ASP A 354 9.65 22.91 -28.08
C ASP A 354 10.66 22.01 -28.81
N LEU A 355 11.26 21.06 -28.09
CA LEU A 355 12.13 20.05 -28.67
C LEU A 355 11.38 19.17 -29.69
N LEU A 356 10.19 18.68 -29.33
CA LEU A 356 9.36 17.88 -30.24
C LEU A 356 8.86 18.70 -31.44
N LEU A 357 8.66 20.01 -31.29
CA LEU A 357 8.24 20.90 -32.39
C LEU A 357 9.42 21.39 -33.26
N GLY A 358 10.64 20.87 -33.06
CA GLY A 358 11.80 21.15 -33.90
C GLY A 358 12.47 22.50 -33.62
N GLY A 359 12.26 23.10 -32.44
CA GLY A 359 13.03 24.24 -31.94
C GLY A 359 12.89 25.57 -32.71
N LYS A 360 11.95 25.68 -33.66
CA LYS A 360 11.75 26.91 -34.44
C LYS A 360 10.75 27.83 -33.75
N ARG A 361 11.23 28.88 -33.07
CA ARG A 361 10.42 30.07 -32.75
C ARG A 361 9.95 30.69 -34.07
N LEU A 362 8.67 30.57 -34.41
CA LEU A 362 8.10 31.23 -35.56
C LEU A 362 7.89 32.71 -35.24
N ASN A 363 8.58 33.59 -35.97
CA ASN A 363 8.34 35.03 -35.97
C ASN A 363 6.86 35.31 -36.32
N PRO A 364 6.16 36.20 -35.59
CA PRO A 364 4.79 36.56 -35.89
C PRO A 364 4.77 37.61 -37.00
N ARG A 365 5.07 37.22 -38.26
CA ARG A 365 4.73 38.01 -39.46
C ARG A 365 5.08 37.24 -40.73
N SER A 366 4.11 36.48 -41.25
CA SER A 366 4.10 36.06 -42.66
C SER A 366 2.66 35.82 -43.10
N SER A 367 2.25 36.56 -44.12
CA SER A 367 0.90 36.67 -44.70
C SER A 367 0.36 35.35 -45.30
N PRO A 368 -0.97 35.27 -45.56
CA PRO A 368 -1.68 34.00 -45.76
C PRO A 368 -1.56 33.50 -47.20
N GLY A 369 -0.78 32.42 -47.39
CA GLY A 369 -0.73 31.64 -48.63
C GLY A 369 -1.44 30.30 -48.46
N GLY A 370 -2.53 30.10 -49.20
CA GLY A 370 -3.40 28.93 -49.14
C GLY A 370 -2.72 27.60 -49.44
N ARG A 371 -2.44 26.83 -48.38
CA ARG A 371 -2.53 25.36 -48.33
C ARG A 371 -3.11 25.02 -46.97
N LEU A 372 -4.03 24.07 -46.89
CA LEU A 372 -4.51 23.50 -45.62
C LEU A 372 -3.29 22.89 -44.90
N LYS A 373 -2.62 23.69 -44.07
CA LYS A 373 -1.44 23.28 -43.33
C LYS A 373 -1.91 22.27 -42.28
N ALA A 374 -1.52 21.00 -42.44
CA ALA A 374 -1.78 19.99 -41.42
C ALA A 374 -1.18 20.47 -40.09
N TRP A 375 -1.98 20.42 -39.02
CA TRP A 375 -1.55 20.82 -37.66
C TRP A 375 -0.26 20.10 -37.28
N ASN A 376 0.75 20.86 -36.88
CA ASN A 376 2.08 20.37 -36.58
C ASN A 376 2.04 19.42 -35.38
N ARG A 377 2.30 18.13 -35.61
CA ARG A 377 2.37 17.13 -34.54
C ARG A 377 3.76 17.00 -33.90
N GLY A 378 4.74 17.72 -34.44
CA GLY A 378 6.14 17.53 -34.06
C GLY A 378 6.71 16.18 -34.47
N GLU A 379 7.94 15.95 -34.04
CA GLU A 379 8.67 14.70 -34.17
C GLU A 379 8.44 13.80 -32.93
N SER A 380 8.87 12.55 -33.02
CA SER A 380 8.87 11.60 -31.90
C SER A 380 10.29 11.44 -31.40
N LEU A 381 10.51 11.64 -30.11
CA LEU A 381 11.84 11.48 -29.50
C LEU A 381 11.80 10.36 -28.46
N SER A 382 12.88 9.58 -28.37
CA SER A 382 13.09 8.64 -27.28
C SER A 382 13.29 9.37 -25.95
N LEU A 383 12.94 8.72 -24.84
CA LEU A 383 13.18 9.27 -23.50
C LEU A 383 14.67 9.58 -23.24
N SER A 384 15.59 8.85 -23.86
CA SER A 384 17.03 9.13 -23.84
C SER A 384 17.36 10.46 -24.52
N GLU A 385 16.85 10.69 -25.75
CA GLU A 385 17.10 11.93 -26.49
C GLU A 385 16.50 13.14 -25.78
N VAL A 386 15.32 13.00 -25.18
CA VAL A 386 14.73 14.06 -24.35
C VAL A 386 15.58 14.32 -23.11
N ALA A 387 16.09 13.27 -22.45
CA ALA A 387 16.96 13.43 -21.29
C ALA A 387 18.27 14.13 -21.65
N ASP A 388 18.89 13.79 -22.78
CA ASP A 388 20.16 14.40 -23.21
C ASP A 388 20.05 15.90 -23.52
N LYS A 389 18.84 16.39 -23.80
CA LYS A 389 18.57 17.81 -24.07
C LYS A 389 18.16 18.60 -22.83
N LEU A 390 17.87 17.94 -21.71
CA LEU A 390 17.59 18.60 -20.44
C LEU A 390 18.88 18.80 -19.63
N ASP A 391 18.96 19.89 -18.89
CA ASP A 391 20.12 20.17 -18.07
C ASP A 391 20.27 19.18 -16.91
N ARG A 392 21.52 19.01 -16.45
CA ARG A 392 21.87 18.02 -15.42
C ARG A 392 21.15 18.27 -14.09
N GLU A 393 20.87 19.53 -13.75
CA GLU A 393 20.20 19.91 -12.50
C GLU A 393 18.72 19.51 -12.53
N THR A 394 18.03 19.78 -13.64
CA THR A 394 16.65 19.37 -13.91
C THR A 394 16.51 17.85 -13.85
N LEU A 395 17.41 17.11 -14.51
CA LEU A 395 17.39 15.64 -14.47
C LEU A 395 17.66 15.08 -13.08
N GLN A 396 18.59 15.65 -12.33
CA GLN A 396 18.85 15.25 -10.95
C GLN A 396 17.64 15.53 -10.06
N ARG A 397 16.97 16.67 -10.25
CA ARG A 397 15.74 17.01 -9.54
C ARG A 397 14.61 16.05 -9.86
N LEU A 398 14.41 15.70 -11.13
CA LEU A 398 13.42 14.69 -11.53
C LEU A 398 13.78 13.29 -11.02
N LYS A 399 15.05 12.89 -11.05
CA LYS A 399 15.53 11.59 -10.50
C LYS A 399 15.35 11.48 -8.99
N ARG A 400 15.37 12.60 -8.27
CA ARG A 400 15.09 12.65 -6.82
C ARG A 400 13.63 12.40 -6.49
N GLU A 401 12.72 12.57 -7.45
CA GLU A 401 11.29 12.25 -7.32
C GLU A 401 10.97 10.83 -7.81
N CYS A 402 10.02 10.14 -7.16
CA CYS A 402 9.64 8.78 -7.58
C CYS A 402 9.04 8.82 -9.00
N GLY A 403 9.73 8.17 -9.95
CA GLY A 403 9.27 7.98 -11.32
C GLY A 403 9.96 8.84 -12.39
N GLY A 404 10.75 9.84 -12.00
CA GLY A 404 11.60 10.59 -12.93
C GLY A 404 10.87 11.33 -14.07
N LEU A 405 11.62 11.62 -15.13
CA LEU A 405 11.15 12.33 -16.33
C LEU A 405 9.97 11.61 -17.01
N GLN A 406 10.03 10.28 -17.13
CA GLN A 406 8.97 9.52 -17.78
C GLN A 406 7.62 9.66 -17.07
N THR A 407 7.61 9.64 -15.73
CA THR A 407 6.38 9.83 -14.95
C THR A 407 5.85 11.25 -15.04
N LEU A 408 6.74 12.25 -15.07
CA LEU A 408 6.34 13.65 -15.30
C LEU A 408 5.59 13.79 -16.64
N LEU A 409 6.16 13.27 -17.73
CA LEU A 409 5.58 13.35 -19.06
C LEU A 409 4.25 12.58 -19.17
N ARG A 410 4.15 11.41 -18.51
CA ARG A 410 2.88 10.66 -18.41
C ARG A 410 1.80 11.42 -17.62
N ASN A 411 2.18 12.13 -16.56
CA ASN A 411 1.25 12.93 -15.77
C ASN A 411 0.76 14.18 -16.53
N SER A 412 1.61 14.73 -17.41
CA SER A 412 1.29 15.80 -18.37
C SER A 412 0.50 15.29 -19.58
N HIS A 413 -0.49 14.44 -19.33
CA HIS A 413 -1.34 13.76 -20.33
C HIS A 413 -2.09 14.70 -21.28
N GLN A 414 -2.25 15.97 -20.90
CA GLN A 414 -2.85 16.96 -21.78
C GLN A 414 -1.97 17.15 -23.04
N VAL A 415 -0.65 17.17 -22.85
CA VAL A 415 0.34 17.58 -23.86
C VAL A 415 1.01 16.39 -24.52
N PHE A 416 1.42 15.40 -23.72
CA PHE A 416 2.24 14.28 -24.20
C PHE A 416 1.51 12.95 -24.16
N GLU A 417 1.93 12.07 -25.06
CA GLU A 417 1.64 10.65 -25.04
C GLU A 417 2.97 9.88 -25.09
N VAL A 418 3.10 8.86 -24.24
CA VAL A 418 4.35 8.10 -24.05
C VAL A 418 4.10 6.64 -24.39
N LEU A 419 4.52 6.22 -25.59
CA LEU A 419 4.35 4.86 -26.11
C LEU A 419 5.71 4.23 -26.36
N ASN A 420 5.90 2.99 -25.89
CA ASN A 420 7.11 2.19 -26.13
C ASN A 420 8.46 2.87 -25.84
N GLY A 421 8.49 3.83 -24.89
CA GLY A 421 9.71 4.56 -24.54
C GLY A 421 10.00 5.80 -25.38
N SER A 422 9.10 6.14 -26.31
CA SER A 422 9.12 7.39 -27.08
C SER A 422 8.02 8.34 -26.59
N VAL A 423 8.28 9.63 -26.73
CA VAL A 423 7.39 10.73 -26.34
C VAL A 423 6.99 11.48 -27.59
N HIS A 424 5.70 11.75 -27.75
CA HIS A 424 5.18 12.57 -28.82
C HIS A 424 4.12 13.54 -28.29
N ILE A 425 3.88 14.61 -29.07
CA ILE A 425 2.78 15.53 -28.78
C ILE A 425 1.46 14.83 -29.07
N ARG A 426 0.52 14.96 -28.14
CA ARG A 426 -0.77 14.28 -28.20
C ARG A 426 -1.74 14.96 -29.15
N ASP A 427 -2.29 14.21 -30.12
CA ASP A 427 -3.34 14.71 -31.01
C ASP A 427 -4.74 14.22 -30.59
N TRP A 428 -5.50 15.13 -29.98
CA TRP A 428 -6.85 14.85 -29.47
C TRP A 428 -7.91 14.59 -30.56
N ARG A 429 -7.59 14.78 -31.85
CA ARG A 429 -8.50 14.42 -32.95
C ARG A 429 -8.60 12.90 -33.13
N GLU A 430 -7.54 12.16 -32.83
CA GLU A 430 -7.47 10.71 -33.05
C GLU A 430 -8.31 9.92 -32.04
N GLU A 431 -8.51 10.44 -30.83
CA GLU A 431 -9.35 9.79 -29.82
C GLU A 431 -10.83 9.72 -30.22
N LYS A 432 -11.33 10.68 -31.02
CA LYS A 432 -12.72 10.63 -31.51
C LYS A 432 -12.95 9.46 -32.47
N CYS A 433 -11.92 9.00 -33.20
CA CYS A 433 -12.00 7.81 -34.04
C CYS A 433 -11.97 6.49 -33.24
N GLN A 434 -11.42 6.49 -32.02
CA GLN A 434 -11.31 5.29 -31.16
C GLN A 434 -12.55 5.02 -30.28
N LYS A 435 -13.64 5.80 -30.45
CA LYS A 435 -14.86 5.80 -29.61
C LYS A 435 -15.66 4.48 -29.56
N GLY A 436 -15.25 3.43 -30.29
CA GLY A 436 -15.94 2.14 -30.31
C GLY A 436 -15.57 1.15 -29.21
N LYS A 437 -14.55 1.40 -28.35
CA LYS A 437 -13.96 0.34 -27.50
C LYS A 437 -13.76 0.63 -25.99
N HIS A 438 -14.40 1.65 -25.40
CA HIS A 438 -14.22 1.92 -23.95
C HIS A 438 -15.52 1.76 -23.10
N PRO A 439 -15.42 1.17 -21.89
CA PRO A 439 -16.57 0.92 -21.01
C PRO A 439 -17.13 2.20 -20.38
N GLU A 440 -18.43 2.17 -20.09
CA GLU A 440 -19.29 3.31 -19.67
C GLU A 440 -18.79 4.07 -18.44
N ALA A 441 -17.97 3.46 -17.56
CA ALA A 441 -17.43 4.09 -16.35
C ALA A 441 -16.47 5.26 -16.63
N LYS A 442 -15.72 5.26 -17.75
CA LYS A 442 -14.87 6.40 -18.15
C LYS A 442 -15.67 7.59 -18.69
N ARG A 443 -16.90 7.34 -19.16
CA ARG A 443 -17.78 8.34 -19.78
C ARG A 443 -18.26 9.38 -18.75
N THR A 444 -18.41 8.96 -17.50
CA THR A 444 -18.86 9.81 -16.37
C THR A 444 -17.77 10.76 -15.87
N LEU A 445 -16.48 10.40 -16.03
CA LEU A 445 -15.33 11.20 -15.55
C LEU A 445 -15.08 12.46 -16.39
N LEU A 446 -15.26 12.37 -17.72
CA LEU A 446 -15.13 13.50 -18.65
C LEU A 446 -16.21 14.57 -18.43
N SER A 447 -17.40 14.17 -17.97
CA SER A 447 -18.52 15.08 -17.72
C SER A 447 -18.32 15.95 -16.46
N GLY A 448 -17.52 15.49 -15.49
CA GLY A 448 -17.25 16.21 -14.25
C GLY A 448 -16.09 17.21 -14.30
N ALA A 449 -15.13 17.03 -15.21
CA ALA A 449 -13.90 17.83 -15.32
C ALA A 449 -13.84 18.75 -16.57
N PHE A 450 -14.93 18.83 -17.33
CA PHE A 450 -15.00 19.62 -18.57
C PHE A 450 -14.73 21.11 -18.33
N LYS A 451 -13.72 21.65 -19.03
CA LYS A 451 -13.26 23.05 -18.95
C LYS A 451 -12.84 23.53 -17.56
N THR A 452 -12.36 22.62 -16.71
CA THR A 452 -11.83 22.97 -15.36
C THR A 452 -10.39 23.46 -15.35
N ARG A 453 -9.67 23.33 -16.49
CA ARG A 453 -8.29 23.76 -16.69
C ARG A 453 -8.13 24.40 -18.06
N LEU A 454 -7.16 25.30 -18.20
CA LEU A 454 -6.81 25.94 -19.47
C LEU A 454 -6.25 24.90 -20.46
N CYS A 455 -6.53 25.13 -21.74
CA CYS A 455 -6.01 24.32 -22.83
C CYS A 455 -4.54 24.69 -23.08
N TRP A 456 -3.63 23.76 -22.79
CA TRP A 456 -2.20 23.95 -23.03
C TRP A 456 -1.92 24.24 -24.51
N PHE A 457 -2.55 23.51 -25.44
CA PHE A 457 -2.35 23.74 -26.88
C PHE A 457 -2.83 25.10 -27.35
N PHE A 458 -3.92 25.62 -26.79
CA PHE A 458 -4.39 26.96 -27.13
C PHE A 458 -3.39 28.03 -26.69
N THR A 459 -2.71 27.80 -25.55
CA THR A 459 -1.84 28.78 -24.93
C THR A 459 -0.40 28.73 -25.45
N HIS A 460 0.09 27.53 -25.78
CA HIS A 460 1.53 27.30 -26.02
C HIS A 460 1.87 26.64 -27.35
N HIS A 461 0.91 26.01 -28.05
CA HIS A 461 1.21 25.37 -29.33
C HIS A 461 1.20 26.41 -30.47
N PRO A 462 2.19 26.40 -31.40
CA PRO A 462 2.30 27.41 -32.46
C PRO A 462 1.11 27.44 -33.41
N ASP A 463 0.48 26.29 -33.67
CA ASP A 463 -0.73 26.18 -34.49
C ASP A 463 -2.03 26.28 -33.67
N GLY A 464 -1.94 26.59 -32.37
CA GLY A 464 -3.06 26.56 -31.43
C GLY A 464 -3.61 25.15 -31.19
N CYS A 465 -4.80 25.06 -30.60
CA CYS A 465 -5.45 23.78 -30.36
C CYS A 465 -6.05 23.19 -31.64
N ALA A 466 -5.77 21.91 -31.90
CA ALA A 466 -6.31 21.18 -33.05
C ALA A 466 -7.84 20.94 -33.00
N LEU A 467 -8.48 21.17 -31.85
CA LEU A 467 -9.91 21.00 -31.65
C LEU A 467 -10.63 22.36 -31.65
N PRO A 468 -11.84 22.47 -32.22
CA PRO A 468 -12.72 23.60 -31.97
C PRO A 468 -13.00 23.76 -30.45
N SER A 469 -13.14 24.99 -29.95
CA SER A 469 -13.35 25.27 -28.50
C SER A 469 -14.50 24.47 -27.86
N HIS A 470 -15.61 24.29 -28.58
CA HIS A 470 -16.76 23.54 -28.07
C HIS A 470 -16.50 22.02 -27.99
N CYS A 471 -15.51 21.53 -28.73
CA CYS A 471 -15.09 20.12 -28.75
C CYS A 471 -13.91 19.83 -27.82
N CYS A 472 -13.20 20.87 -27.33
CA CYS A 472 -12.06 20.71 -26.46
C CYS A 472 -12.52 20.48 -25.00
N PRO A 473 -12.00 19.44 -24.31
CA PRO A 473 -12.30 19.22 -22.89
C PRO A 473 -11.66 20.26 -21.96
N PHE A 474 -10.79 21.13 -22.49
CA PHE A 474 -10.07 22.18 -21.77
C PHE A 474 -10.50 23.57 -22.25
N ALA A 475 -10.37 24.57 -21.39
CA ALA A 475 -10.83 25.94 -21.65
C ALA A 475 -9.89 26.69 -22.60
N HIS A 476 -10.40 27.27 -23.69
CA HIS A 476 -9.66 28.14 -24.60
C HIS A 476 -9.73 29.59 -24.09
N GLY A 477 -9.00 29.86 -23.00
CA GLY A 477 -8.97 31.15 -22.33
C GLY A 477 -9.74 31.19 -20.99
N PRO A 478 -9.56 32.24 -20.18
CA PRO A 478 -10.16 32.34 -18.85
C PRO A 478 -11.69 32.36 -18.86
N GLU A 479 -12.29 32.93 -19.91
CA GLU A 479 -13.74 33.03 -20.15
C GLU A 479 -14.45 31.67 -20.13
N GLU A 480 -13.74 30.61 -20.52
CA GLU A 480 -14.28 29.27 -20.64
C GLU A 480 -14.06 28.41 -19.40
N LEU A 481 -13.27 28.89 -18.43
CA LEU A 481 -12.93 28.15 -17.22
C LEU A 481 -14.14 27.95 -16.32
N ARG A 482 -14.33 26.71 -15.88
CA ARG A 482 -15.38 26.33 -14.95
C ARG A 482 -14.78 25.93 -13.61
N PRO A 483 -15.39 26.31 -12.48
CA PRO A 483 -14.94 25.82 -11.19
C PRO A 483 -15.10 24.29 -11.13
N PRO A 484 -14.16 23.56 -10.52
CA PRO A 484 -14.29 22.13 -10.35
C PRO A 484 -15.55 21.82 -9.54
N ARG A 485 -16.44 20.98 -10.09
CA ARG A 485 -17.65 20.56 -9.37
C ARG A 485 -17.25 19.77 -8.12
N ARG A 486 -17.39 20.38 -6.94
CA ARG A 486 -17.32 19.66 -5.66
C ARG A 486 -18.40 18.59 -5.68
N LYS A 487 -18.02 17.31 -5.61
CA LYS A 487 -18.96 16.28 -5.14
C LYS A 487 -19.43 16.76 -3.76
N ARG A 488 -20.74 16.92 -3.55
CA ARG A 488 -21.31 17.21 -2.23
C ARG A 488 -20.72 16.20 -1.24
N ARG A 489 -19.85 16.66 -0.35
CA ARG A 489 -19.51 15.91 0.86
C ARG A 489 -20.77 15.95 1.72
N SER A 490 -21.43 14.82 1.91
CA SER A 490 -22.40 14.68 3.00
C SER A 490 -21.60 14.55 4.30
N CYS A 491 -21.29 15.69 4.91
CA CYS A 491 -21.08 15.88 6.36
C CYS A 491 -20.57 17.31 6.59
N GLU A 492 -21.50 18.25 6.70
CA GLU A 492 -21.38 19.41 7.58
C GLU A 492 -22.69 19.44 8.35
N LEU A 493 -22.64 19.04 9.63
CA LEU A 493 -23.70 19.36 10.58
C LEU A 493 -23.66 20.88 10.79
N PRO A 494 -24.80 21.58 10.77
CA PRO A 494 -24.83 23.00 11.11
C PRO A 494 -24.44 23.19 12.58
N PRO A 495 -23.86 24.35 12.95
CA PRO A 495 -23.59 24.67 14.34
C PRO A 495 -24.90 24.69 15.14
N PRO A 496 -24.89 24.33 16.43
CA PRO A 496 -26.09 24.38 17.25
C PRO A 496 -26.59 25.82 17.34
N CYS A 497 -27.85 26.03 17.00
CA CYS A 497 -28.53 27.31 17.22
C CYS A 497 -28.51 27.61 18.72
N GLU A 498 -27.94 28.77 19.08
CA GLU A 498 -28.11 29.38 20.39
C GLU A 498 -29.60 29.67 20.59
N GLY A 499 -30.19 29.07 21.63
CA GLY A 499 -31.53 29.42 22.09
C GLY A 499 -31.53 30.78 22.79
N PRO A 500 -32.62 31.56 22.72
CA PRO A 500 -32.66 32.89 23.28
C PRO A 500 -32.67 32.86 24.81
N ALA A 501 -31.90 33.77 25.40
CA ALA A 501 -31.94 34.13 26.81
C ALA A 501 -33.08 35.12 27.12
N GLU A 502 -33.36 35.27 28.42
CA GLU A 502 -34.33 36.15 29.12
C GLU A 502 -35.69 35.48 29.45
N SER A 503 -36.27 35.51 30.66
CA SER A 503 -36.05 36.33 31.87
C SER A 503 -36.77 35.74 33.12
N GLN A 504 -36.21 36.03 34.32
CA GLN A 504 -36.75 36.14 35.71
C GLN A 504 -38.29 35.98 35.94
N ALA A 505 -38.90 35.49 37.05
CA ALA A 505 -38.64 35.01 38.44
C ALA A 505 -40.03 34.46 38.97
N PRO A 506 -40.34 34.17 40.27
CA PRO A 506 -39.54 33.91 41.49
C PRO A 506 -39.93 32.58 42.21
N ALA A 507 -39.22 32.26 43.29
CA ALA A 507 -39.37 31.08 44.16
C ALA A 507 -40.57 31.11 45.12
N PRO A 508 -40.94 29.95 45.69
CA PRO A 508 -41.30 29.90 47.11
C PRO A 508 -40.46 28.88 47.92
N ARG A 509 -40.51 29.10 49.23
CA ARG A 509 -39.67 28.58 50.32
C ARG A 509 -40.10 27.21 50.86
N GLY A 510 -39.17 26.59 51.59
CA GLY A 510 -39.40 25.58 52.65
C GLY A 510 -39.27 24.14 52.17
N CYS A 511 -38.61 23.19 52.84
CA CYS A 511 -38.31 23.07 54.25
C CYS A 511 -37.07 22.17 54.46
N MET A 512 -36.35 22.42 55.55
CA MET A 512 -35.29 21.57 56.10
C MET A 512 -35.84 20.20 56.48
N VAL A 513 -35.08 19.11 56.27
CA VAL A 513 -34.71 18.17 57.35
C VAL A 513 -33.36 17.53 57.00
N SER A 514 -32.45 17.61 57.95
CA SER A 514 -31.16 16.94 58.13
C SER A 514 -31.28 15.41 58.23
N GLU A 515 -30.32 14.66 57.72
CA GLU A 515 -29.68 13.59 58.50
C GLU A 515 -28.41 13.05 57.85
N THR A 516 -27.52 12.59 58.71
CA THR A 516 -26.08 12.44 58.52
C THR A 516 -25.66 10.99 58.75
N PHE A 517 -24.70 10.52 57.92
CA PHE A 517 -23.70 9.44 58.16
C PHE A 517 -24.16 7.96 58.28
N PRO A 518 -23.24 6.96 58.22
CA PRO A 518 -22.05 6.79 57.37
C PRO A 518 -21.85 5.34 56.82
N PHE A 519 -20.76 5.20 56.04
CA PHE A 519 -20.02 4.00 55.61
C PHE A 519 -20.00 2.77 56.55
N SER A 520 -19.96 1.56 55.95
CA SER A 520 -19.30 0.37 56.53
C SER A 520 -18.82 -0.62 55.45
N SER A 521 -17.59 -1.10 55.64
CA SER A 521 -16.79 -2.04 54.83
C SER A 521 -17.18 -3.53 55.06
N PRO A 522 -16.63 -4.50 54.28
CA PRO A 522 -17.13 -5.88 54.23
C PRO A 522 -16.40 -6.85 55.17
N PRO A 523 -16.96 -8.06 55.45
CA PRO A 523 -16.29 -9.08 56.26
C PRO A 523 -15.51 -10.12 55.43
N PRO A 524 -14.61 -10.89 56.07
CA PRO A 524 -13.61 -11.74 55.42
C PRO A 524 -14.02 -13.20 55.24
N SER A 525 -13.18 -13.89 54.45
CA SER A 525 -13.17 -15.32 54.11
C SER A 525 -12.81 -16.27 55.27
N MET A 526 -13.50 -17.42 55.33
CA MET A 526 -13.00 -18.75 55.68
C MET A 526 -13.95 -19.76 54.98
N GLY A 527 -13.58 -20.89 54.40
CA GLY A 527 -12.41 -21.74 54.61
C GLY A 527 -12.80 -23.01 55.36
N THR A 528 -13.47 -23.95 54.67
CA THR A 528 -13.31 -25.43 54.67
C THR A 528 -14.31 -26.04 53.72
#